data_AF-A0A2E0SYN8-F1
#
_entry.id   AF-A0A2E0SYN8-F1
#
_cell.length_a   1.000
_cell.length_b   1.000
_cell.length_c   1.000
_cell.angle_alpha   90.00
_cell.angle_beta   90.00
_cell.angle_gamma   90.00
#
_symmetry.space_group_name_H-M   'P 1'
#
loop_
_entity.id
_entity.type
_entity.pdbx_description
1 polymer ?
#
loop_
_entity_poly.entity_id
_entity_poly.type
_entity_poly.pdbx_seq_one_letter_code
_entity_poly.pdbx_strand_id
1 'polypeptide(L)'
;MTIALGLWFAFGVGVADYHGGFITKRANALATVATALVAGGAVMAALLVFVVDSTVSGGDLLLGACSGSFIGFALASLYHGMAASSAAVVAPIAATLASLVPFVWGLATGGSLPALGVVGAVIAFAGLALSTVSPELGDRVRVGVVWGLISGLCFGASLTFL
;
A
#
# COMPACT_ATOMS: atom_id res chain seq x y z
N MET A 1 1.81 16.06 16.96
CA MET A 1 2.41 16.00 15.60
C MET A 1 1.99 14.72 14.87
N THR A 2 2.24 13.54 15.45
CA THR A 2 2.00 12.22 14.83
C THR A 2 0.55 11.97 14.39
N ILE A 3 -0.44 12.34 15.22
CA ILE A 3 -1.87 12.18 14.87
C ILE A 3 -2.24 13.01 13.63
N ALA A 4 -1.77 14.26 13.55
CA ALA A 4 -2.04 15.12 12.40
C ALA A 4 -1.39 14.57 11.12
N LEU A 5 -0.15 14.10 11.20
CA LEU A 5 0.53 13.44 10.07
C LEU A 5 -0.19 12.16 9.64
N GLY A 6 -0.68 11.36 10.59
CA GLY A 6 -1.47 10.17 10.31
C GLY A 6 -2.79 10.50 9.60
N LEU A 7 -3.48 11.57 10.02
CA LEU A 7 -4.70 12.04 9.35
C LEU A 7 -4.43 12.52 7.92
N TRP A 8 -3.35 13.29 7.71
CA TRP A 8 -2.94 13.73 6.38
C TRP A 8 -2.54 12.56 5.47
N PHE A 9 -1.83 11.58 6.01
CA PHE A 9 -1.49 10.35 5.30
C PHE A 9 -2.75 9.58 4.89
N ALA A 10 -3.66 9.32 5.84
CA ALA A 10 -4.91 8.62 5.56
C ALA A 10 -5.77 9.36 4.53
N PHE A 11 -5.83 10.69 4.60
CA PHE A 11 -6.52 11.52 3.61
C PHE A 11 -5.88 11.40 2.23
N GLY A 12 -4.55 11.51 2.12
CA GLY A 12 -3.83 11.38 0.87
C GLY A 12 -4.02 10.00 0.21
N VAL A 13 -3.92 8.93 1.01
CA VAL A 13 -4.16 7.55 0.55
C VAL A 13 -5.61 7.40 0.06
N GLY A 14 -6.59 7.89 0.83
CA GLY A 14 -8.00 7.83 0.43
C GLY A 14 -8.31 8.55 -0.88
N VAL A 15 -7.74 9.76 -1.06
CA VAL A 15 -7.87 10.51 -2.31
C VAL A 15 -7.20 9.77 -3.47
N ALA A 16 -5.99 9.23 -3.25
CA ALA A 16 -5.25 8.49 -4.26
C ALA A 16 -6.00 7.22 -4.71
N ASP A 17 -6.52 6.41 -3.78
CA ASP A 17 -7.23 5.18 -4.09
C ASP A 17 -8.58 5.43 -4.77
N TYR A 18 -9.28 6.49 -4.38
CA TYR A 18 -10.52 6.90 -5.06
C TYR A 18 -10.26 7.26 -6.52
N HIS A 19 -9.29 8.16 -6.78
CA HIS A 19 -8.96 8.59 -8.14
C HIS A 19 -8.33 7.45 -8.95
N GLY A 20 -7.40 6.69 -8.36
CA GLY A 20 -6.77 5.54 -8.98
C GLY A 20 -7.79 4.49 -9.40
N GLY A 21 -8.66 4.06 -8.48
CA GLY A 21 -9.74 3.10 -8.78
C GLY A 21 -10.77 3.61 -9.79
N PHE A 22 -10.98 4.94 -9.90
CA PHE A 22 -11.85 5.52 -10.91
C PHE A 22 -11.19 5.58 -12.29
N ILE A 23 -9.94 6.02 -12.36
CA ILE A 23 -9.18 6.17 -13.61
C ILE A 23 -8.87 4.81 -14.24
N THR A 24 -8.51 3.80 -13.44
CA THR A 24 -8.19 2.46 -13.95
C THR A 24 -9.38 1.70 -14.52
N LYS A 25 -10.62 2.16 -14.28
CA LYS A 25 -11.81 1.66 -14.99
C LYS A 25 -11.92 2.18 -16.42
N ARG A 26 -11.23 3.27 -16.76
CA ARG A 26 -11.29 3.95 -18.08
C ARG A 26 -9.96 3.93 -18.83
N ALA A 27 -8.85 3.73 -18.13
CA ALA A 27 -7.49 3.72 -18.68
C ALA A 27 -6.72 2.49 -18.20
N ASN A 28 -5.60 2.19 -18.86
CA ASN A 28 -4.74 1.09 -18.47
C ASN A 28 -4.16 1.33 -17.07
N ALA A 29 -4.38 0.36 -16.16
CA ALA A 29 -3.91 0.43 -14.78
C ALA A 29 -2.38 0.60 -14.67
N LEU A 30 -1.61 -0.10 -15.52
CA LEU A 30 -0.16 0.00 -15.51
C LEU A 30 0.33 1.40 -15.91
N ALA A 31 -0.27 1.98 -16.95
CA ALA A 31 0.10 3.32 -17.39
C ALA A 31 -0.22 4.38 -16.32
N THR A 32 -1.36 4.24 -15.64
CA THR A 32 -1.79 5.14 -14.55
C THR A 32 -0.84 5.07 -13.36
N VAL A 33 -0.46 3.87 -12.93
CA VAL A 33 0.49 3.67 -11.82
C VAL A 33 1.88 4.18 -12.19
N ALA A 34 2.34 3.90 -13.41
CA ALA A 34 3.64 4.37 -13.89
C ALA A 34 3.72 5.90 -13.94
N THR A 35 2.69 6.58 -14.46
CA THR A 35 2.65 8.04 -14.46
C THR A 35 2.59 8.61 -13.04
N ALA A 36 1.79 8.02 -12.15
CA ALA A 36 1.72 8.45 -10.76
C ALA A 36 3.07 8.31 -10.04
N LEU A 37 3.78 7.20 -10.22
CA LEU A 37 5.10 6.98 -9.60
C LEU A 37 6.18 7.90 -10.18
N VAL A 38 6.22 8.09 -11.50
CA VAL A 38 7.20 8.98 -12.13
C VAL A 38 6.94 10.44 -11.72
N ALA A 39 5.70 10.90 -11.79
CA ALA A 39 5.37 12.27 -11.42
C ALA A 39 5.57 12.53 -9.92
N GLY A 40 5.04 11.64 -9.06
CA GLY A 40 5.18 11.74 -7.61
C GLY A 40 6.64 11.64 -7.16
N GLY A 41 7.40 10.71 -7.74
CA GLY A 41 8.84 10.56 -7.50
C GLY A 41 9.65 11.78 -7.93
N ALA A 42 9.36 12.36 -9.10
CA ALA A 42 10.02 13.57 -9.57
C ALA A 42 9.74 14.79 -8.67
N VAL A 43 8.48 14.98 -8.25
CA VAL A 43 8.11 16.04 -7.31
C VAL A 43 8.80 15.85 -5.97
N MET A 44 8.81 14.61 -5.45
CA MET A 44 9.47 14.30 -4.18
C MET A 44 10.98 14.52 -4.26
N ALA A 45 11.63 14.08 -5.35
CA ALA A 45 13.05 14.32 -5.58
C ALA A 45 13.37 15.81 -5.64
N ALA A 46 12.57 16.60 -6.36
CA ALA A 46 12.74 18.05 -6.43
C ALA A 46 12.59 18.71 -5.05
N LEU A 47 11.61 18.29 -4.25
CA LEU A 47 11.43 18.80 -2.88
C LEU A 47 12.62 18.44 -1.99
N LEU A 48 13.12 17.20 -2.06
CA LEU A 48 14.23 16.74 -1.23
C LEU A 48 15.51 17.55 -1.43
N VAL A 49 15.79 18.01 -2.66
CA VAL A 49 16.93 18.89 -2.98
C VAL A 49 16.94 20.18 -2.15
N PHE A 50 15.77 20.70 -1.77
CA PHE A 50 15.67 21.94 -1.01
C PHE A 50 15.55 21.75 0.52
N VAL A 51 15.24 20.53 0.96
CA VAL A 51 14.88 20.25 2.36
C VAL A 51 15.97 19.49 3.11
N VAL A 52 16.74 18.65 2.42
CA VAL A 52 17.67 17.72 3.08
C VAL A 52 19.09 17.93 2.54
N ASP A 53 19.98 18.45 3.39
CA ASP A 53 21.43 18.39 3.16
C ASP A 53 21.89 16.94 3.35
N SER A 54 21.77 16.14 2.29
CA SER A 54 22.17 14.74 2.28
C SER A 54 23.06 14.41 1.08
N THR A 55 23.97 13.47 1.29
CA THR A 55 24.78 12.89 0.23
C THR A 55 24.06 11.66 -0.33
N VAL A 56 23.77 11.65 -1.63
CA VAL A 56 23.17 10.49 -2.29
C VAL A 56 24.18 9.33 -2.32
N SER A 57 23.89 8.25 -1.60
CA SER A 57 24.65 7.00 -1.69
C SER A 57 24.04 6.06 -2.73
N GLY A 58 24.88 5.32 -3.45
CA GLY A 58 24.41 4.29 -4.38
C GLY A 58 23.61 3.18 -3.69
N GLY A 59 23.90 2.91 -2.40
CA GLY A 59 23.14 1.94 -1.60
C GLY A 59 21.69 2.38 -1.36
N ASP A 60 21.48 3.66 -1.04
CA ASP A 60 20.15 4.23 -0.81
C ASP A 60 19.34 4.24 -2.11
N LEU A 61 20.01 4.50 -3.24
CA LEU A 61 19.37 4.46 -4.55
C LEU A 61 18.92 3.05 -4.97
N LEU A 62 19.74 2.02 -4.64
CA LEU A 62 19.39 0.63 -4.88
C LEU A 62 18.22 0.17 -3.99
N LEU A 63 18.25 0.50 -2.70
CA LEU A 63 17.16 0.20 -1.77
C LEU A 63 15.86 0.90 -2.20
N GLY A 64 15.95 2.17 -2.59
CA GLY A 64 14.83 2.94 -3.13
C GLY A 64 14.27 2.35 -4.42
N ALA A 65 15.12 1.92 -5.36
CA ALA A 65 14.69 1.29 -6.61
C ALA A 65 14.01 -0.08 -6.37
N CYS A 66 14.54 -0.88 -5.45
CA CYS A 66 13.93 -2.16 -5.04
C CYS A 66 12.56 -1.92 -4.41
N SER A 67 12.49 -1.05 -3.39
CA SER A 67 11.24 -0.73 -2.70
C SER A 67 10.20 -0.14 -3.65
N GLY A 68 10.59 0.82 -4.49
CA GLY A 68 9.72 1.43 -5.50
C GLY A 68 9.16 0.45 -6.52
N SER A 69 9.95 -0.55 -6.92
CA SER A 69 9.50 -1.61 -7.83
C SER A 69 8.38 -2.45 -7.19
N PHE A 70 8.54 -2.85 -5.93
CA PHE A 70 7.51 -3.57 -5.19
C PHE A 70 6.23 -2.74 -5.01
N ILE A 71 6.37 -1.44 -4.71
CA ILE A 71 5.23 -0.50 -4.66
C ILE A 71 4.51 -0.43 -6.01
N GLY A 72 5.24 -0.35 -7.13
CA GLY A 72 4.65 -0.33 -8.47
C GLY A 72 3.82 -1.58 -8.77
N PHE A 73 4.36 -2.76 -8.46
CA PHE A 73 3.62 -4.01 -8.58
C PHE A 73 2.41 -4.07 -7.62
N ALA A 74 2.56 -3.56 -6.40
CA ALA A 74 1.49 -3.52 -5.40
C ALA A 74 0.31 -2.66 -5.85
N LEU A 75 0.57 -1.46 -6.37
CA LEU A 75 -0.46 -0.57 -6.91
C LEU A 75 -1.10 -1.10 -8.18
N ALA A 76 -0.31 -1.68 -9.10
CA ALA A 76 -0.85 -2.26 -10.33
C ALA A 76 -1.82 -3.42 -10.03
N SER A 77 -1.43 -4.32 -9.13
CA SER A 77 -2.27 -5.43 -8.68
C SER A 77 -3.49 -4.96 -7.88
N LEU A 78 -3.34 -3.93 -7.03
CA LEU A 78 -4.45 -3.32 -6.29
C LEU A 78 -5.52 -2.80 -7.24
N TYR A 79 -5.12 -1.93 -8.17
CA TYR A 79 -6.06 -1.27 -9.08
C TYR A 79 -6.67 -2.24 -10.08
N HIS A 80 -5.91 -3.21 -10.56
CA HIS A 80 -6.44 -4.27 -11.40
C HIS A 80 -7.46 -5.14 -10.64
N GLY A 81 -7.15 -5.51 -9.40
CA GLY A 81 -8.07 -6.25 -8.53
C GLY A 81 -9.35 -5.48 -8.25
N MET A 82 -9.25 -4.18 -7.94
CA MET A 82 -10.40 -3.31 -7.71
C MET A 82 -11.29 -3.18 -8.94
N ALA A 83 -10.70 -3.13 -10.15
CA ALA A 83 -11.45 -3.10 -11.41
C ALA A 83 -12.12 -4.44 -11.73
N ALA A 84 -11.46 -5.57 -11.44
CA ALA A 84 -11.94 -6.92 -11.75
C ALA A 84 -12.97 -7.46 -10.73
N SER A 85 -12.96 -6.96 -9.50
CA SER A 85 -13.82 -7.44 -8.40
C SER A 85 -14.55 -6.28 -7.70
N SER A 86 -14.10 -5.86 -6.52
CA SER A 86 -14.61 -4.72 -5.77
C SER A 86 -13.53 -4.12 -4.88
N ALA A 87 -13.50 -2.79 -4.80
CA ALA A 87 -12.66 -2.06 -3.85
C ALA A 87 -12.94 -2.47 -2.38
N ALA A 88 -14.18 -2.86 -2.06
CA ALA A 88 -14.58 -3.29 -0.72
C ALA A 88 -13.92 -4.61 -0.27
N VAL A 89 -13.39 -5.41 -1.21
CA VAL A 89 -12.69 -6.67 -0.92
C VAL A 89 -11.18 -6.48 -1.04
N VAL A 90 -10.71 -5.91 -2.15
CA VAL A 90 -9.27 -5.87 -2.45
C VAL A 90 -8.51 -4.90 -1.53
N ALA A 91 -9.06 -3.70 -1.30
CA ALA A 91 -8.35 -2.67 -0.54
C ALA A 91 -8.14 -3.04 0.94
N PRO A 92 -9.14 -3.59 1.68
CA PRO A 92 -8.91 -4.06 3.04
C PRO A 92 -7.86 -5.16 3.13
N ILE A 93 -7.87 -6.15 2.21
CA ILE A 93 -6.91 -7.25 2.22
C ILE A 93 -5.49 -6.71 2.02
N ALA A 94 -5.32 -5.84 1.02
CA ALA A 94 -4.03 -5.22 0.73
C ALA A 94 -3.52 -4.38 1.91
N ALA A 95 -4.37 -3.53 2.49
CA ALA A 95 -4.00 -2.68 3.63
C ALA A 95 -3.60 -3.48 4.87
N THR A 96 -4.29 -4.60 5.12
CA THR A 96 -4.01 -5.46 6.26
C THR A 96 -2.66 -6.16 6.12
N LEU A 97 -2.37 -6.73 4.94
CA LEU A 97 -1.09 -7.38 4.67
C LEU A 97 0.06 -6.37 4.61
N ALA A 98 -0.17 -5.19 4.03
CA ALA A 98 0.80 -4.11 4.01
C ALA A 98 1.26 -3.72 5.43
N SER A 99 0.36 -3.81 6.41
CA SER A 99 0.66 -3.53 7.81
C SER A 99 1.23 -4.75 8.55
N LEU A 100 0.74 -5.95 8.24
CA LEU A 100 1.15 -7.19 8.91
C LEU A 100 2.59 -7.60 8.58
N VAL A 101 3.00 -7.47 7.33
CA VAL A 101 4.32 -7.97 6.89
C VAL A 101 5.47 -7.23 7.60
N PRO A 102 5.52 -5.88 7.65
CA PRO A 102 6.55 -5.17 8.41
C PRO A 102 6.46 -5.46 9.92
N PHE A 103 5.25 -5.67 10.44
CA PHE A 103 5.03 -6.02 11.84
C PHE A 103 5.65 -7.37 12.20
N VAL A 104 5.41 -8.40 11.38
CA VAL A 104 6.01 -9.74 11.56
C VAL A 104 7.52 -9.67 11.39
N TRP A 105 8.01 -8.90 10.42
CA TRP A 105 9.43 -8.69 10.20
C TRP A 105 10.12 -8.03 11.40
N GLY A 106 9.51 -6.98 11.97
CA GLY A 106 10.00 -6.29 13.15
C GLY A 106 10.10 -7.22 14.37
N LEU A 107 9.14 -8.14 14.55
CA LEU A 107 9.19 -9.14 15.60
C LEU A 107 10.28 -10.19 15.35
N ALA A 108 10.42 -10.67 14.10
CA ALA A 108 11.42 -11.65 13.71
C ALA A 108 12.87 -11.13 13.85
N THR A 109 13.07 -9.82 13.69
CA THR A 109 14.37 -9.14 13.86
C THR A 109 14.69 -8.76 15.31
N GLY A 110 13.84 -9.16 16.27
CA GLY A 110 14.07 -8.98 17.71
C GLY A 110 13.44 -7.72 18.31
N GLY A 111 12.55 -7.04 17.58
CA GLY A 111 11.79 -5.91 18.09
C GLY A 111 10.80 -6.31 19.20
N SER A 112 10.65 -5.46 20.21
CA SER A 112 9.62 -5.62 21.24
C SER A 112 8.38 -4.80 20.87
N LEU A 113 7.20 -5.40 21.04
CA LEU A 113 5.95 -4.75 20.69
C LEU A 113 5.22 -4.20 21.92
N PRO A 114 4.82 -2.92 21.91
CA PRO A 114 3.90 -2.41 22.91
C PRO A 114 2.54 -3.11 22.74
N ALA A 115 1.90 -3.47 23.86
CA ALA A 115 0.59 -4.15 23.86
C ALA A 115 -0.47 -3.44 23.01
N LEU A 116 -0.39 -2.10 22.90
CA LEU A 116 -1.28 -1.29 22.08
C LEU A 116 -1.16 -1.60 20.56
N GLY A 117 0.03 -1.96 20.07
CA GLY A 117 0.24 -2.34 18.68
C GLY A 117 -0.43 -3.68 18.33
N VAL A 118 -0.43 -4.63 19.27
CA VAL A 118 -1.12 -5.92 19.13
C VAL A 118 -2.63 -5.71 19.06
N VAL A 119 -3.18 -4.85 19.92
CA VAL A 119 -4.61 -4.51 19.90
C VAL A 119 -4.99 -3.83 18.57
N GLY A 120 -4.18 -2.90 18.08
CA GLY A 120 -4.39 -2.26 16.77
C GLY A 120 -4.40 -3.27 15.62
N ALA A 121 -3.48 -4.24 15.63
CA ALA A 121 -3.45 -5.31 14.64
C ALA A 121 -4.73 -6.15 14.68
N VAL A 122 -5.18 -6.58 15.86
CA VAL A 122 -6.42 -7.36 16.03
C VAL A 122 -7.64 -6.61 15.49
N ILE A 123 -7.74 -5.31 15.78
CA ILE A 123 -8.84 -4.46 15.27
C ILE A 123 -8.79 -4.36 13.75
N ALA A 124 -7.60 -4.17 13.16
CA ALA A 124 -7.44 -4.11 11.70
C ALA A 124 -7.89 -5.42 11.02
N PHE A 125 -7.50 -6.59 11.57
CA PHE A 125 -7.95 -7.89 11.08
C PHE A 125 -9.45 -8.11 11.23
N ALA A 126 -10.04 -7.67 12.33
CA ALA A 126 -11.50 -7.74 12.51
C ALA A 126 -12.24 -6.86 11.49
N GLY A 127 -11.75 -5.65 11.25
CA GLY A 127 -12.26 -4.75 10.21
C GLY A 127 -12.15 -5.34 8.80
N LEU A 128 -11.03 -6.00 8.50
CA LEU A 128 -10.87 -6.77 7.27
C LEU A 128 -11.94 -7.85 7.14
N ALA A 129 -12.07 -8.73 8.14
CA ALA A 129 -13.02 -9.84 8.10
C ALA A 129 -14.46 -9.33 7.86
N LEU A 130 -14.83 -8.23 8.51
CA LEU A 130 -16.14 -7.59 8.34
C LEU A 130 -16.33 -6.98 6.94
N SER A 131 -15.31 -6.32 6.38
CA SER A 131 -15.40 -5.68 5.07
C SER A 131 -15.42 -6.67 3.90
N THR A 132 -14.90 -7.89 4.11
CA THR A 132 -14.79 -8.90 3.04
C THR A 132 -16.13 -9.62 2.77
N VAL A 133 -17.11 -9.51 3.67
CA VAL A 133 -18.43 -10.14 3.51
C VAL A 133 -19.34 -9.26 2.65
N SER A 134 -19.33 -9.49 1.34
CA SER A 134 -20.28 -8.88 0.41
C SER A 134 -21.09 -9.97 -0.30
N PRO A 135 -22.38 -10.18 0.06
CA PRO A 135 -23.24 -11.20 -0.53
C PRO A 135 -23.45 -11.03 -2.04
N GLU A 136 -23.28 -9.80 -2.55
CA GLU A 136 -23.57 -9.41 -3.93
C GLU A 136 -22.46 -9.78 -4.94
N LEU A 137 -21.25 -10.11 -4.47
CA LEU A 137 -20.09 -10.30 -5.36
C LEU A 137 -19.94 -11.72 -5.96
N GLY A 138 -20.56 -12.74 -5.37
CA GLY A 138 -20.44 -14.14 -5.82
C GLY A 138 -19.00 -14.58 -6.10
N ASP A 139 -18.75 -15.19 -7.26
CA ASP A 139 -17.41 -15.69 -7.66
C ASP A 139 -16.35 -14.59 -7.83
N ARG A 140 -16.75 -13.32 -7.98
CA ARG A 140 -15.80 -12.20 -8.12
C ARG A 140 -15.05 -11.91 -6.82
N VAL A 141 -15.57 -12.37 -5.67
CA VAL A 141 -14.84 -12.30 -4.38
C VAL A 141 -13.51 -13.03 -4.48
N ARG A 142 -13.48 -14.23 -5.09
CA ARG A 142 -12.26 -15.05 -5.17
C ARG A 142 -11.15 -14.34 -5.95
N VAL A 143 -11.52 -13.68 -7.05
CA VAL A 143 -10.59 -12.85 -7.85
C VAL A 143 -10.07 -11.68 -7.02
N GLY A 144 -10.96 -11.00 -6.28
CA GLY A 144 -10.56 -9.91 -5.40
C GLY A 144 -9.63 -10.33 -4.28
N VAL A 145 -9.86 -11.48 -3.66
CA VAL A 145 -8.99 -12.04 -2.62
C VAL A 145 -7.59 -12.30 -3.17
N VAL A 146 -7.47 -12.95 -4.34
CA VAL A 146 -6.16 -13.24 -4.93
C VAL A 146 -5.38 -11.96 -5.23
N TRP A 147 -6.01 -10.98 -5.88
CA TRP A 147 -5.34 -9.72 -6.19
C TRP A 147 -5.03 -8.89 -4.94
N GLY A 148 -5.90 -8.92 -3.93
CA GLY A 148 -5.66 -8.26 -2.64
C GLY A 148 -4.47 -8.87 -1.89
N LEU A 149 -4.35 -10.20 -1.90
CA LEU A 149 -3.22 -10.92 -1.32
C LEU A 149 -1.90 -10.55 -2.02
N ILE A 150 -1.88 -10.59 -3.36
CA ILE A 150 -0.71 -10.22 -4.17
C ILE A 150 -0.29 -8.77 -3.87
N SER A 151 -1.23 -7.85 -3.93
CA SER A 151 -0.98 -6.44 -3.68
C SER A 151 -0.46 -6.19 -2.27
N GLY A 152 -1.11 -6.76 -1.26
CA GLY A 152 -0.74 -6.59 0.13
C GLY A 152 0.65 -7.14 0.47
N LEU A 153 1.02 -8.29 -0.11
CA LEU A 153 2.36 -8.85 0.06
C LEU A 153 3.43 -7.97 -0.59
N CYS A 154 3.16 -7.42 -1.78
CA CYS A 154 4.08 -6.48 -2.44
C CYS A 154 4.23 -5.17 -1.65
N PHE A 155 3.14 -4.61 -1.13
CA PHE A 155 3.19 -3.43 -0.24
C PHE A 155 4.02 -3.73 1.01
N GLY A 156 3.75 -4.86 1.65
CA GLY A 156 4.47 -5.30 2.83
C GLY A 156 5.97 -5.46 2.59
N ALA A 157 6.35 -6.11 1.49
CA ALA A 157 7.75 -6.27 1.11
C ALA A 157 8.44 -4.92 0.86
N SER A 158 7.79 -4.00 0.14
CA SER A 158 8.32 -2.64 -0.09
C SER A 158 8.61 -1.89 1.20
N LEU A 159 7.69 -1.97 2.17
CA LEU A 159 7.81 -1.30 3.47
C LEU A 159 8.90 -1.92 4.35
N THR A 160 9.20 -3.20 4.19
CA THR A 160 10.27 -3.89 4.93
C THR A 160 11.67 -3.51 4.43
N PHE A 161 11.82 -3.12 3.15
CA PHE A 161 13.10 -2.65 2.61
C PHE A 161 13.48 -1.23 3.06
N LEU A 162 12.56 -0.53 3.73
CA LEU A 162 12.68 0.85 4.17
C LEU A 162 13.08 0.91 5.64
#